data_AF-A0A8S0SNC5-F1
#
_entry.id   AF-A0A8S0SNC5-F1
#
_cell.length_a   1.000
_cell.length_b   1.000
_cell.length_c   1.000
_cell.angle_alpha   90.00
_cell.angle_beta   90.00
_cell.angle_gamma   90.00
#
_symmetry.space_group_name_H-M   'P 1'
#
loop_
_entity.id
_entity.type
_entity.pdbx_description
1 polymer ?
#
loop_
_entity_poly.entity_id
_entity_poly.type
_entity_poly.pdbx_seq_one_letter_code
_entity_poly.pdbx_strand_id
1 'polypeptide(L)'
;MVIFSFWTPVAAEVCEELFSPIPPHAELALNGVEVFMNASGSHHQLRKLDLRLRAFIGATHTRGGVYMYSNQQGCDGGRLYYDGCSCVVVNGDMVAQGSQFSMKDVELVVAQIDLDAVASLRGSISSFQEQASCKPRVSSVAVPYKLCQSFNLQMSLSSPLKIQYHSPVEEIAYGPGCWLWDYLRRSGASGFLLPLSGGADSSSVAAIVGCMCQLVVKEITNGDEQVKADAIRIGHYTGGQFPTDSKEFAKRIFYTIFMGSENSSDVTRTRAKVLADEIGSWHLDVSIDGVVSSLLSLFQTLTGKRLRYKVDGGSNIENLGLQNIQARIRMVIAFMLASLLPWVHNKPGFYLVLGSSNVDEGLRGYLTKYDCSAADINPIGSISKQDLRIFLKWAAIHLGYSSLAEVEAAPPTAELEPIRSNYSQLDEVDMGMTYEELSVYGRMRKIFRCGPVSMFKNLCYRWGAKLTPAEVAEKVKHFSKYYSINRHKMAVLTPSYHAESYSPEDNRFDLRQLLYNARWPYQFRKIDEFVDNLNGDKVTITKSTNQENADVNSDGGMGVVAAGSNNPRAGF
;
A
#
# COMPACT_ATOMS: atom_id res chain seq x y z
N MET A 1 -8.77 -24.97 -23.50
CA MET A 1 -7.86 -25.94 -22.86
C MET A 1 -7.25 -26.80 -23.94
N VAL A 2 -5.93 -26.74 -24.10
CA VAL A 2 -5.20 -27.45 -25.15
C VAL A 2 -4.10 -28.24 -24.47
N ILE A 3 -4.20 -29.57 -24.44
CA ILE A 3 -3.07 -30.42 -24.06
C ILE A 3 -2.13 -30.45 -25.26
N PHE A 4 -0.90 -30.00 -25.09
CA PHE A 4 0.13 -30.09 -26.12
C PHE A 4 1.02 -31.32 -25.93
N SER A 5 1.46 -31.85 -27.07
CA SER A 5 2.59 -32.78 -27.30
C SER A 5 2.33 -34.29 -27.38
N PHE A 6 3.15 -34.93 -28.21
CA PHE A 6 3.52 -36.33 -28.10
C PHE A 6 4.45 -36.47 -26.87
N TRP A 7 4.04 -37.23 -25.86
CA TRP A 7 4.80 -37.67 -24.66
C TRP A 7 4.74 -36.79 -23.39
N THR A 8 4.71 -35.46 -23.45
CA THR A 8 4.62 -34.60 -22.23
C THR A 8 3.38 -33.69 -22.25
N PRO A 9 2.34 -33.99 -21.49
CA PRO A 9 1.11 -33.21 -21.49
C PRO A 9 1.28 -31.91 -20.67
N VAL A 10 1.05 -30.77 -21.32
CA VAL A 10 1.05 -29.44 -20.70
C VAL A 10 -0.32 -28.78 -20.79
N ALA A 11 -0.69 -27.94 -19.83
CA ALA A 11 -1.91 -27.16 -19.86
C ALA A 11 -1.69 -25.71 -19.40
N ALA A 12 -2.54 -24.82 -19.90
CA ALA A 12 -2.59 -23.44 -19.45
C ALA A 12 -3.72 -23.25 -18.43
N GLU A 13 -3.45 -22.45 -17.41
CA GLU A 13 -4.38 -21.90 -16.43
C GLU A 13 -4.20 -20.37 -16.46
N VAL A 14 -5.25 -19.59 -16.22
CA VAL A 14 -5.17 -18.13 -16.30
C VAL A 14 -5.48 -17.51 -14.94
N CYS A 15 -4.48 -16.84 -14.36
CA CYS A 15 -4.59 -16.01 -13.16
C CYS A 15 -5.49 -16.59 -12.06
N GLU A 16 -6.71 -16.04 -11.90
CA GLU A 16 -7.65 -16.39 -10.83
C GLU A 16 -8.18 -17.84 -10.87
N GLU A 17 -8.06 -18.55 -12.00
CA GLU A 17 -8.51 -19.94 -12.14
C GLU A 17 -7.93 -20.86 -11.04
N LEU A 18 -6.68 -20.62 -10.63
CA LEU A 18 -6.00 -21.31 -9.53
C LEU A 18 -6.75 -21.21 -8.20
N PHE A 19 -7.36 -20.07 -7.93
CA PHE A 19 -7.98 -19.75 -6.65
C PHE A 19 -9.48 -20.09 -6.62
N SER A 20 -10.00 -20.67 -7.70
CA SER A 20 -11.39 -21.11 -7.75
C SER A 20 -11.62 -22.33 -6.83
N PRO A 21 -12.86 -22.56 -6.36
CA PRO A 21 -13.16 -23.71 -5.50
C PRO A 21 -12.82 -25.07 -6.13
N ILE A 22 -12.85 -25.14 -7.45
CA ILE A 22 -12.48 -26.32 -8.24
C ILE A 22 -11.54 -25.84 -9.35
N PRO A 23 -10.22 -25.73 -9.06
CA PRO A 23 -9.29 -25.18 -10.02
C PRO A 23 -9.03 -26.15 -11.18
N PRO A 24 -8.89 -25.67 -12.42
CA PRO A 24 -8.73 -26.51 -13.61
C PRO A 24 -7.58 -27.52 -13.50
N HIS A 25 -6.44 -27.13 -12.91
CA HIS A 25 -5.30 -28.03 -12.75
C HIS A 25 -5.63 -29.31 -11.96
N ALA A 26 -6.63 -29.29 -11.07
CA ALA A 26 -6.96 -30.43 -10.24
C ALA A 26 -7.51 -31.61 -11.06
N GLU A 27 -8.40 -31.33 -12.01
CA GLU A 27 -8.96 -32.36 -12.91
C GLU A 27 -7.96 -32.72 -14.02
N LEU A 28 -7.20 -31.74 -14.49
CA LEU A 28 -6.18 -31.93 -15.51
C LEU A 28 -5.02 -32.81 -15.04
N ALA A 29 -4.59 -32.68 -13.78
CA ALA A 29 -3.59 -33.56 -13.19
C ALA A 29 -4.05 -35.03 -13.25
N LEU A 30 -5.30 -35.29 -12.92
CA LEU A 30 -5.90 -36.64 -13.00
C LEU A 30 -6.04 -37.14 -14.44
N ASN A 31 -6.10 -36.24 -15.42
CA ASN A 31 -6.03 -36.55 -16.86
C ASN A 31 -4.59 -36.73 -17.37
N GLY A 32 -3.60 -36.71 -16.48
CA GLY A 32 -2.19 -36.97 -16.80
C GLY A 32 -1.38 -35.72 -17.12
N VAL A 33 -1.93 -34.50 -17.09
CA VAL A 33 -1.15 -33.26 -17.32
C VAL A 33 -0.05 -33.11 -16.27
N GLU A 34 1.19 -32.90 -16.71
CA GLU A 34 2.37 -32.82 -15.84
C GLU A 34 2.85 -31.40 -15.62
N VAL A 35 2.64 -30.50 -16.60
CA VAL A 35 3.08 -29.10 -16.54
C VAL A 35 1.89 -28.16 -16.67
N PHE A 36 1.76 -27.25 -15.71
CA PHE A 36 0.74 -26.20 -15.66
C PHE A 36 1.40 -24.84 -15.84
N MET A 37 0.92 -24.06 -16.79
CA MET A 37 1.40 -22.70 -17.06
C MET A 37 0.34 -21.71 -16.65
N ASN A 38 0.61 -20.89 -15.63
CA ASN A 38 -0.25 -19.82 -15.17
C ASN A 38 0.30 -18.46 -15.59
N ALA A 39 -0.41 -17.79 -16.50
CA ALA A 39 -0.15 -16.40 -16.88
C ALA A 39 -1.06 -15.46 -16.07
N SER A 40 -0.47 -14.47 -15.40
CA SER A 40 -1.15 -13.64 -14.41
C SER A 40 -0.95 -12.14 -14.59
N GLY A 41 -1.93 -11.39 -14.08
CA GLY A 41 -1.88 -9.94 -13.86
C GLY A 41 -2.24 -9.64 -12.40
N SER A 42 -1.52 -10.25 -11.46
CA SER A 42 -1.76 -10.04 -10.02
C SER A 42 -0.95 -8.86 -9.51
N HIS A 43 -1.65 -7.78 -9.20
CA HIS A 43 -1.07 -6.57 -8.59
C HIS A 43 -0.53 -6.82 -7.17
N HIS A 44 0.39 -5.95 -6.72
CA HIS A 44 0.88 -5.89 -5.35
C HIS A 44 -0.25 -5.62 -4.37
N GLN A 45 -0.22 -6.33 -3.26
CA GLN A 45 -0.94 -5.97 -2.06
C GLN A 45 0.00 -6.31 -0.92
N LEU A 46 0.15 -5.39 0.03
CA LEU A 46 1.09 -5.51 1.13
C LEU A 46 0.86 -6.85 1.87
N ARG A 47 1.93 -7.64 2.06
CA ARG A 47 1.91 -8.96 2.73
C ARG A 47 1.16 -10.08 1.98
N LYS A 48 0.72 -9.88 0.73
CA LYS A 48 -0.08 -10.88 -0.02
C LYS A 48 0.75 -12.03 -0.62
N LEU A 49 2.05 -11.86 -0.84
CA LEU A 49 2.86 -12.81 -1.62
C LEU A 49 2.79 -14.25 -1.08
N ASP A 50 2.86 -14.44 0.24
CA ASP A 50 2.77 -15.75 0.89
C ASP A 50 1.50 -16.53 0.49
N LEU A 51 0.35 -15.85 0.39
CA LEU A 51 -0.90 -16.49 -0.03
C LEU A 51 -0.78 -17.08 -1.44
N ARG A 52 -0.10 -16.36 -2.33
CA ARG A 52 0.11 -16.76 -3.72
C ARG A 52 1.05 -17.96 -3.81
N LEU A 53 2.20 -17.87 -3.13
CA LEU A 53 3.20 -18.95 -3.15
C LEU A 53 2.66 -20.24 -2.53
N ARG A 54 1.90 -20.15 -1.43
CA ARG A 54 1.23 -21.32 -0.83
C ARG A 54 0.22 -21.98 -1.77
N ALA A 55 -0.46 -21.21 -2.63
CA ALA A 55 -1.37 -21.79 -3.62
C ALA A 55 -0.62 -22.60 -4.69
N PHE A 56 0.48 -22.08 -5.23
CA PHE A 56 1.32 -22.78 -6.22
C PHE A 56 1.95 -24.05 -5.64
N ILE A 57 2.47 -23.94 -4.42
CA ILE A 57 3.02 -25.08 -3.66
C ILE A 57 1.92 -26.11 -3.42
N GLY A 58 0.75 -25.70 -2.93
CA GLY A 58 -0.37 -26.61 -2.67
C GLY A 58 -0.89 -27.32 -3.93
N ALA A 59 -0.90 -26.63 -5.07
CA ALA A 59 -1.34 -27.17 -6.36
C ALA A 59 -0.52 -28.40 -6.79
N THR A 60 0.81 -28.37 -6.56
CA THR A 60 1.72 -29.46 -6.94
C THR A 60 2.01 -30.43 -5.82
N HIS A 61 2.08 -29.98 -4.56
CA HIS A 61 2.37 -30.81 -3.39
C HIS A 61 1.38 -31.97 -3.24
N THR A 62 0.09 -31.73 -3.52
CA THR A 62 -0.98 -32.73 -3.32
C THR A 62 -1.18 -33.66 -4.52
N ARG A 63 -0.68 -33.30 -5.71
CA ARG A 63 -1.01 -33.97 -6.98
C ARG A 63 0.21 -34.37 -7.82
N GLY A 64 1.40 -33.94 -7.42
CA GLY A 64 2.59 -33.93 -8.27
C GLY A 64 2.42 -33.03 -9.50
N GLY A 65 3.54 -32.71 -10.14
CA GLY A 65 3.59 -31.90 -11.35
C GLY A 65 4.42 -30.64 -11.17
N VAL A 66 4.45 -29.88 -12.26
CA VAL A 66 5.21 -28.65 -12.42
C VAL A 66 4.22 -27.52 -12.58
N TYR A 67 4.38 -26.47 -11.78
CA TYR A 67 3.57 -25.26 -11.88
C TYR A 67 4.49 -24.08 -12.19
N MET A 68 4.34 -23.55 -13.40
CA MET A 68 5.06 -22.38 -13.89
C MET A 68 4.14 -21.17 -13.76
N TYR A 69 4.53 -20.20 -12.96
CA TYR A 69 3.80 -18.96 -12.77
C TYR A 69 4.57 -17.80 -13.40
N SER A 70 3.89 -17.01 -14.23
CA SER A 70 4.41 -15.78 -14.79
C SER A 70 3.44 -14.64 -14.51
N ASN A 71 3.97 -13.49 -14.12
CA ASN A 71 3.17 -12.31 -13.79
C ASN A 71 3.78 -11.06 -14.43
N GLN A 72 2.91 -10.10 -14.73
CA GLN A 72 3.36 -8.76 -15.04
C GLN A 72 4.18 -8.18 -13.88
N GLN A 73 5.16 -7.33 -14.20
CA GLN A 73 5.96 -6.58 -13.23
C GLN A 73 6.01 -5.11 -13.63
N GLY A 74 5.85 -4.20 -12.67
CA GLY A 74 5.84 -2.75 -12.93
C GLY A 74 4.44 -2.12 -12.87
N CYS A 75 4.37 -0.83 -13.15
CA CYS A 75 3.13 -0.08 -13.36
C CYS A 75 2.69 -0.24 -14.84
N ASP A 76 1.40 -0.43 -15.12
CA ASP A 76 0.87 -0.57 -16.50
C ASP A 76 0.18 0.71 -17.03
N GLY A 77 0.29 1.82 -16.29
CA GLY A 77 -0.41 3.08 -16.59
C GLY A 77 -1.51 3.42 -15.59
N GLY A 78 -1.73 2.57 -14.58
CA GLY A 78 -2.65 2.83 -13.48
C GLY A 78 -1.99 2.99 -12.12
N ARG A 79 -2.84 3.01 -11.09
CA ARG A 79 -2.42 3.05 -9.68
C ARG A 79 -1.89 1.72 -9.13
N LEU A 80 -2.01 0.65 -9.92
CA LEU A 80 -1.57 -0.68 -9.53
C LEU A 80 -0.11 -0.85 -9.94
N TYR A 81 0.66 -1.47 -9.06
CA TYR A 81 1.96 -2.03 -9.40
C TYR A 81 1.80 -3.54 -9.42
N TYR A 82 2.26 -4.21 -10.47
CA TYR A 82 2.30 -5.68 -10.53
C TYR A 82 3.64 -6.14 -10.00
N ASP A 83 3.60 -7.06 -9.02
CA ASP A 83 4.76 -7.42 -8.20
C ASP A 83 5.49 -8.66 -8.71
N GLY A 84 5.34 -9.01 -10.00
CA GLY A 84 6.10 -10.08 -10.62
C GLY A 84 6.06 -11.37 -9.79
N CYS A 85 7.25 -11.76 -9.30
CA CYS A 85 7.51 -13.01 -8.58
C CYS A 85 7.12 -14.24 -9.42
N SER A 86 7.51 -14.20 -10.70
CA SER A 86 7.44 -15.37 -11.58
C SER A 86 8.24 -16.52 -10.95
N CYS A 87 7.72 -17.75 -10.99
CA CYS A 87 8.35 -18.86 -10.30
C CYS A 87 8.03 -20.22 -10.93
N VAL A 88 8.84 -21.21 -10.58
CA VAL A 88 8.64 -22.62 -10.97
C VAL A 88 8.61 -23.46 -9.71
N VAL A 89 7.52 -24.21 -9.55
CA VAL A 89 7.31 -25.15 -8.44
C VAL A 89 7.20 -26.57 -8.99
N VAL A 90 7.86 -27.52 -8.37
CA VAL A 90 7.85 -28.94 -8.76
C VAL A 90 7.52 -29.78 -7.54
N ASN A 91 6.42 -30.54 -7.59
CA ASN A 91 6.02 -31.47 -6.51
C ASN A 91 5.95 -30.83 -5.11
N GLY A 92 5.65 -29.54 -5.01
CA GLY A 92 5.62 -28.79 -3.75
C GLY A 92 6.89 -28.00 -3.45
N ASP A 93 7.99 -28.25 -4.16
CA ASP A 93 9.26 -27.53 -3.96
C ASP A 93 9.39 -26.35 -4.93
N MET A 94 9.72 -25.17 -4.39
CA MET A 94 10.11 -24.03 -5.20
C MET A 94 11.51 -24.28 -5.77
N VAL A 95 11.68 -24.25 -7.10
CA VAL A 95 12.99 -24.50 -7.76
C VAL A 95 13.54 -23.29 -8.49
N ALA A 96 12.70 -22.28 -8.77
CA ALA A 96 13.13 -21.00 -9.30
C ALA A 96 12.15 -19.90 -8.88
N GLN A 97 12.67 -18.72 -8.50
CA GLN A 97 11.88 -17.59 -8.04
C GLN A 97 12.50 -16.29 -8.59
N GLY A 98 11.68 -15.47 -9.24
CA GLY A 98 12.02 -14.13 -9.71
C GLY A 98 11.77 -13.06 -8.66
N SER A 99 12.16 -11.83 -9.00
CA SER A 99 12.07 -10.67 -8.12
C SER A 99 10.61 -10.26 -7.89
N GLN A 100 10.29 -9.77 -6.69
CA GLN A 100 8.98 -9.15 -6.43
C GLN A 100 8.93 -7.72 -6.97
N PHE A 101 9.97 -6.93 -6.71
CA PHE A 101 10.10 -5.55 -7.19
C PHE A 101 11.36 -5.42 -8.02
N SER A 102 11.25 -4.83 -9.20
CA SER A 102 12.36 -4.66 -10.14
C SER A 102 12.14 -3.42 -11.00
N MET A 103 13.24 -2.82 -11.45
CA MET A 103 13.24 -1.77 -12.47
C MET A 103 13.45 -2.33 -13.88
N LYS A 104 13.71 -3.63 -14.00
CA LYS A 104 13.92 -4.32 -15.28
C LYS A 104 12.58 -4.46 -16.01
N ASP A 105 12.56 -4.09 -17.28
CA ASP A 105 11.35 -4.28 -18.12
C ASP A 105 11.08 -5.76 -18.41
N VAL A 106 12.12 -6.61 -18.39
CA VAL A 106 12.00 -8.06 -18.62
C VAL A 106 12.87 -8.81 -17.62
N GLU A 107 12.26 -9.75 -16.90
CA GLU A 107 12.95 -10.75 -16.07
C GLU A 107 12.54 -12.15 -16.54
N LEU A 108 13.53 -13.02 -16.79
CA LEU A 108 13.30 -14.41 -17.17
C LEU A 108 13.74 -15.34 -16.05
N VAL A 109 12.83 -16.22 -15.62
CA VAL A 109 13.08 -17.25 -14.62
C VAL A 109 13.09 -18.61 -15.34
N VAL A 110 14.18 -19.36 -15.19
CA VAL A 110 14.39 -20.66 -15.87
C VAL A 110 14.66 -21.73 -14.82
N ALA A 111 14.08 -22.92 -15.01
CA ALA A 111 14.38 -24.11 -14.24
C ALA A 111 14.56 -25.31 -15.18
N GLN A 112 15.52 -26.17 -14.85
CA GLN A 112 15.74 -27.45 -15.53
C GLN A 112 15.25 -28.57 -14.62
N ILE A 113 14.28 -29.36 -15.08
CA ILE A 113 13.52 -30.28 -14.23
C ILE A 113 13.46 -31.68 -14.83
N ASP A 114 13.32 -32.67 -13.96
CA ASP A 114 13.09 -34.07 -14.34
C ASP A 114 11.60 -34.41 -14.23
N LEU A 115 10.97 -34.74 -15.36
CA LEU A 115 9.55 -35.12 -15.37
C LEU A 115 9.33 -36.57 -14.91
N ASP A 116 10.35 -37.43 -14.97
CA ASP A 116 10.24 -38.79 -14.44
C ASP A 116 10.03 -38.75 -12.92
N ALA A 117 10.51 -37.71 -12.23
CA ALA A 117 10.21 -37.48 -10.82
C ALA A 117 8.72 -37.17 -10.56
N VAL A 118 8.04 -36.49 -11.48
CA VAL A 118 6.58 -36.24 -11.42
C VAL A 118 5.81 -37.55 -11.62
N ALA A 119 6.17 -38.31 -12.66
CA ALA A 119 5.56 -39.60 -12.95
C ALA A 119 5.76 -40.60 -11.80
N SER A 120 6.96 -40.65 -11.23
CA SER A 120 7.30 -41.49 -10.08
C SER A 120 6.48 -41.13 -8.84
N LEU A 121 6.37 -39.84 -8.50
CA LEU A 121 5.56 -39.39 -7.37
C LEU A 121 4.09 -39.79 -7.54
N ARG A 122 3.48 -39.50 -8.71
CA ARG A 122 2.09 -39.90 -9.00
C ARG A 122 1.93 -41.42 -9.00
N GLY A 123 2.93 -42.15 -9.49
CA GLY A 123 3.01 -43.60 -9.48
C GLY A 123 2.99 -44.20 -8.08
N SER A 124 3.56 -43.49 -7.10
CA SER A 124 3.61 -43.91 -5.69
C SER A 124 2.30 -43.68 -4.91
N ILE A 125 1.36 -42.91 -5.46
CA ILE A 125 0.12 -42.50 -4.77
C ILE A 125 -1.06 -43.29 -5.35
N SER A 126 -1.39 -44.44 -4.75
CA SER A 126 -2.47 -45.31 -5.25
C SER A 126 -3.83 -44.62 -5.34
N SER A 127 -4.15 -43.73 -4.38
CA SER A 127 -5.42 -42.98 -4.40
C SER A 127 -5.54 -42.02 -5.57
N PHE A 128 -4.41 -41.47 -6.06
CA PHE A 128 -4.38 -40.60 -7.24
C PHE A 128 -4.71 -41.41 -8.49
N GLN A 129 -4.11 -42.60 -8.63
CA GLN A 129 -4.33 -43.51 -9.75
C GLN A 129 -5.79 -43.96 -9.85
N GLU A 130 -6.39 -44.34 -8.71
CA GLU A 130 -7.79 -44.75 -8.65
C GLU A 130 -8.71 -43.62 -9.13
N GLN A 131 -8.51 -42.39 -8.62
CA GLN A 131 -9.30 -41.23 -9.03
C GLN A 131 -9.08 -40.89 -10.50
N ALA A 132 -7.86 -40.98 -11.01
CA ALA A 132 -7.52 -40.75 -12.41
C ALA A 132 -8.22 -41.75 -13.34
N SER A 133 -8.31 -43.02 -12.94
CA SER A 133 -8.98 -44.07 -13.72
C SER A 133 -10.48 -43.79 -13.94
N CYS A 134 -11.10 -43.07 -13.00
CA CYS A 134 -12.52 -42.70 -13.05
C CYS A 134 -12.80 -41.40 -13.85
N LYS A 135 -11.78 -40.70 -14.36
CA LYS A 135 -11.99 -39.42 -15.06
C LYS A 135 -12.29 -39.59 -16.55
N PRO A 136 -13.26 -38.84 -17.10
CA PRO A 136 -13.45 -38.78 -18.54
C PRO A 136 -12.22 -38.10 -19.17
N ARG A 137 -11.81 -38.62 -20.33
CA ARG A 137 -10.68 -38.03 -21.07
C ARG A 137 -11.04 -36.64 -21.57
N VAL A 138 -10.17 -35.69 -21.27
CA VAL A 138 -10.26 -34.33 -21.81
C VAL A 138 -9.70 -34.27 -23.23
N SER A 139 -10.19 -33.32 -24.03
CA SER A 139 -9.70 -33.09 -25.39
C SER A 139 -8.23 -32.64 -25.41
N SER A 140 -7.45 -33.19 -26.33
CA SER A 140 -6.03 -32.86 -26.52
C SER A 140 -5.73 -32.43 -27.95
N VAL A 141 -4.65 -31.67 -28.13
CA VAL A 141 -4.13 -31.28 -29.45
C VAL A 141 -2.72 -31.84 -29.59
N ALA A 142 -2.58 -32.83 -30.45
CA ALA A 142 -1.27 -33.40 -30.74
C ALA A 142 -0.37 -32.34 -31.38
N VAL A 143 0.80 -32.12 -30.80
CA VAL A 143 1.83 -31.23 -31.35
C VAL A 143 3.10 -32.03 -31.59
N PRO A 144 3.65 -32.03 -32.83
CA PRO A 144 4.82 -32.83 -33.19
C PRO A 144 6.11 -32.16 -32.70
N TYR A 145 6.21 -31.91 -31.40
CA TYR A 145 7.36 -31.29 -30.75
C TYR A 145 7.74 -32.04 -29.48
N LYS A 146 9.04 -32.27 -29.28
CA LYS A 146 9.59 -32.93 -28.10
C LYS A 146 10.11 -31.89 -27.13
N LEU A 147 9.46 -31.75 -25.97
CA LEU A 147 9.84 -30.78 -24.95
C LEU A 147 11.11 -31.18 -24.19
N CYS A 148 11.23 -32.46 -23.82
CA CYS A 148 12.38 -32.98 -23.10
C CYS A 148 13.59 -33.17 -24.02
N GLN A 149 14.73 -32.67 -23.58
CA GLN A 149 16.01 -32.95 -24.21
C GLN A 149 16.45 -34.39 -23.94
N SER A 150 17.29 -34.95 -24.80
CA SER A 150 17.93 -36.24 -24.53
C SER A 150 18.93 -36.09 -23.37
N PHE A 151 19.03 -37.13 -22.55
CA PHE A 151 19.98 -37.17 -21.43
C PHE A 151 21.40 -36.82 -21.88
N ASN A 152 22.05 -35.94 -21.11
CA ASN A 152 23.44 -35.54 -21.29
C ASN A 152 24.07 -35.26 -19.91
N LEU A 153 25.31 -35.67 -19.71
CA LEU A 153 26.09 -35.45 -18.48
C LEU A 153 26.33 -33.97 -18.14
N GLN A 154 26.15 -33.06 -19.09
CA GLN A 154 26.25 -31.61 -18.86
C GLN A 154 24.96 -30.99 -18.31
N MET A 155 23.85 -31.75 -18.22
CA MET A 155 22.59 -31.26 -17.68
C MET A 155 22.70 -31.10 -16.16
N SER A 156 22.25 -29.95 -15.63
CA SER A 156 22.14 -29.71 -14.19
C SER A 156 20.69 -29.47 -13.85
N LEU A 157 20.10 -30.35 -13.03
CA LEU A 157 18.75 -30.14 -12.52
C LEU A 157 18.74 -28.98 -11.51
N SER A 158 17.67 -28.19 -11.54
CA SER A 158 17.41 -27.16 -10.56
C SER A 158 17.08 -27.81 -9.21
N SER A 159 17.80 -27.41 -8.16
CA SER A 159 17.53 -27.87 -6.80
C SER A 159 16.47 -27.00 -6.12
N PRO A 160 15.75 -27.54 -5.12
CA PRO A 160 14.86 -26.74 -4.28
C PRO A 160 15.58 -25.54 -3.67
N LEU A 161 14.91 -24.38 -3.66
CA LEU A 161 15.42 -23.14 -3.10
C LEU A 161 14.64 -22.71 -1.85
N LYS A 162 15.31 -21.96 -0.98
CA LYS A 162 14.65 -21.28 0.14
C LYS A 162 13.91 -20.06 -0.40
N ILE A 163 12.58 -20.06 -0.25
CA ILE A 163 11.72 -18.96 -0.67
C ILE A 163 12.15 -17.67 0.04
N GLN A 164 12.35 -16.62 -0.75
CA GLN A 164 12.67 -15.29 -0.26
C GLN A 164 11.41 -14.44 -0.18
N TYR A 165 11.26 -13.74 0.94
CA TYR A 165 10.19 -12.76 1.17
C TYR A 165 10.82 -11.43 1.55
N HIS A 166 10.19 -10.35 1.10
CA HIS A 166 10.44 -9.04 1.67
C HIS A 166 9.64 -8.88 2.97
N SER A 167 10.24 -8.21 3.95
CA SER A 167 9.52 -7.71 5.11
C SER A 167 8.53 -6.62 4.68
N PRO A 168 7.48 -6.33 5.48
CA PRO A 168 6.51 -5.30 5.12
C PRO A 168 7.13 -3.92 4.86
N VAL A 169 8.18 -3.54 5.59
CA VAL A 169 8.90 -2.28 5.39
C VAL A 169 9.73 -2.25 4.11
N GLU A 170 10.28 -3.38 3.69
CA GLU A 170 10.94 -3.51 2.38
C GLU A 170 9.91 -3.45 1.25
N GLU A 171 8.74 -4.08 1.39
CA GLU A 171 7.65 -3.95 0.41
C GLU A 171 7.21 -2.48 0.24
N ILE A 172 7.16 -1.70 1.34
CA ILE A 172 6.84 -0.26 1.33
C ILE A 172 7.95 0.56 0.68
N ALA A 173 9.21 0.18 0.84
CA ALA A 173 10.34 0.87 0.21
C ALA A 173 10.37 0.60 -1.31
N TYR A 174 10.27 -0.67 -1.70
CA TYR A 174 10.56 -1.11 -3.06
C TYR A 174 9.34 -1.02 -4.00
N GLY A 175 8.14 -1.40 -3.56
CA GLY A 175 6.94 -1.37 -4.40
C GLY A 175 6.59 0.04 -4.88
N PRO A 176 6.28 0.96 -3.95
CA PRO A 176 6.10 2.37 -4.27
C PRO A 176 7.30 3.01 -4.98
N GLY A 177 8.54 2.63 -4.62
CA GLY A 177 9.75 3.12 -5.27
C GLY A 177 9.82 2.76 -6.77
N CYS A 178 9.60 1.50 -7.12
CA CYS A 178 9.52 1.04 -8.50
C CYS A 178 8.31 1.62 -9.25
N TRP A 179 7.18 1.79 -8.57
CA TRP A 179 5.99 2.41 -9.16
C TRP A 179 6.22 3.89 -9.53
N LEU A 180 6.90 4.65 -8.67
CA LEU A 180 7.29 6.03 -8.97
C LEU A 180 8.27 6.10 -10.15
N TRP A 181 9.23 5.18 -10.24
CA TRP A 181 10.15 5.12 -11.38
C TRP A 181 9.41 4.93 -12.70
N ASP A 182 8.48 3.99 -12.76
CA ASP A 182 7.66 3.75 -13.95
C ASP A 182 6.78 4.97 -14.30
N TYR A 183 6.16 5.60 -13.30
CA TYR A 183 5.39 6.82 -13.52
C TYR A 183 6.26 7.95 -14.10
N LEU A 184 7.45 8.17 -13.53
CA LEU A 184 8.35 9.23 -13.96
C LEU A 184 8.84 8.99 -15.39
N ARG A 185 9.37 7.81 -15.67
CA ARG A 185 9.97 7.53 -16.99
C ARG A 185 8.93 7.51 -18.12
N ARG A 186 7.67 7.15 -17.84
CA ARG A 186 6.60 6.99 -18.84
C ARG A 186 5.70 8.23 -19.01
N SER A 187 5.58 9.08 -17.99
CA SER A 187 4.72 10.28 -18.05
C SER A 187 5.31 11.42 -18.89
N GLY A 188 6.62 11.41 -19.13
CA GLY A 188 7.33 12.53 -19.73
C GLY A 188 7.63 13.68 -18.75
N ALA A 189 7.33 13.51 -17.46
CA ALA A 189 7.74 14.44 -16.42
C ALA A 189 9.27 14.47 -16.27
N SER A 190 9.80 15.60 -15.80
CA SER A 190 11.25 15.81 -15.58
C SER A 190 11.65 15.71 -14.11
N GLY A 191 10.70 15.35 -13.24
CA GLY A 191 10.93 15.16 -11.81
C GLY A 191 9.65 15.14 -10.99
N PHE A 192 9.84 15.24 -9.67
CA PHE A 192 8.81 15.27 -8.64
C PHE A 192 8.90 16.56 -7.84
N LEU A 193 7.74 17.06 -7.41
CA LEU A 193 7.63 18.10 -6.39
C LEU A 193 6.87 17.60 -5.18
N LEU A 194 7.45 17.69 -3.99
CA LEU A 194 6.83 17.28 -2.73
C LEU A 194 6.72 18.46 -1.75
N PRO A 195 5.50 18.82 -1.32
CA PRO A 195 5.29 19.58 -0.10
C PRO A 195 5.79 18.79 1.12
N LEU A 196 6.98 19.15 1.62
CA LEU A 196 7.65 18.44 2.70
C LEU A 196 7.40 19.19 4.01
N SER A 197 6.57 18.62 4.89
CA SER A 197 6.16 19.27 6.15
C SER A 197 7.08 18.97 7.33
N GLY A 198 8.00 18.01 7.20
CA GLY A 198 8.79 17.49 8.32
C GLY A 198 8.00 16.55 9.24
N GLY A 199 6.75 16.24 8.89
CA GLY A 199 5.93 15.21 9.54
C GLY A 199 6.07 13.84 8.87
N ALA A 200 5.68 12.80 9.61
CA ALA A 200 5.87 11.39 9.27
C ALA A 200 5.49 11.02 7.82
N ASP A 201 4.36 11.49 7.32
CA ASP A 201 3.84 11.04 6.04
C ASP A 201 4.62 11.63 4.86
N SER A 202 4.83 12.95 4.86
CA SER A 202 5.65 13.60 3.82
C SER A 202 7.11 13.12 3.85
N SER A 203 7.66 12.86 5.04
CA SER A 203 8.98 12.25 5.19
C SER A 203 9.04 10.82 4.66
N SER A 204 7.95 10.04 4.79
CA SER A 204 7.85 8.70 4.20
C SER A 204 7.86 8.76 2.68
N VAL A 205 7.10 9.69 2.07
CA VAL A 205 7.13 9.92 0.61
C VAL A 205 8.54 10.29 0.16
N ALA A 206 9.21 11.20 0.86
CA ALA A 206 10.57 11.61 0.55
C ALA A 206 11.55 10.41 0.62
N ALA A 207 11.45 9.59 1.66
CA ALA A 207 12.27 8.39 1.82
C ALA A 207 12.05 7.37 0.69
N ILE A 208 10.80 7.20 0.22
CA ILE A 208 10.48 6.33 -0.93
C ILE A 208 11.11 6.87 -2.22
N VAL A 209 11.06 8.18 -2.48
CA VAL A 209 11.74 8.78 -3.64
C VAL A 209 13.26 8.63 -3.53
N GLY A 210 13.82 8.77 -2.32
CA GLY A 210 15.22 8.49 -2.05
C GLY A 210 15.60 7.03 -2.33
N CYS A 211 14.78 6.08 -1.88
CA CYS A 211 14.94 4.66 -2.16
C CYS A 211 14.90 4.37 -3.66
N MET A 212 13.95 4.97 -4.39
CA MET A 212 13.89 4.88 -5.86
C MET A 212 15.22 5.33 -6.50
N CYS A 213 15.79 6.46 -6.06
CA CYS A 213 17.07 6.94 -6.57
C CYS A 213 18.23 5.97 -6.28
N GLN A 214 18.26 5.37 -5.08
CA GLN A 214 19.24 4.34 -4.72
C GLN A 214 19.09 3.08 -5.60
N LEU A 215 17.86 2.64 -5.87
CA LEU A 215 17.59 1.50 -6.76
C LEU A 215 18.03 1.78 -8.20
N VAL A 216 17.77 2.99 -8.73
CA VAL A 216 18.21 3.38 -10.08
C VAL A 216 19.73 3.29 -10.20
N VAL A 217 20.48 3.89 -9.27
CA VAL A 217 21.95 3.83 -9.28
C VAL A 217 22.48 2.40 -9.13
N LYS A 218 21.81 1.59 -8.31
CA LYS A 218 22.14 0.17 -8.15
C LYS A 218 21.97 -0.60 -9.46
N GLU A 219 20.86 -0.43 -10.18
CA GLU A 219 20.63 -1.13 -11.45
C GLU A 219 21.58 -0.66 -12.56
N ILE A 220 21.93 0.62 -12.59
CA ILE A 220 22.98 1.14 -13.49
C ILE A 220 24.32 0.46 -13.19
N THR A 221 24.66 0.29 -11.90
CA THR A 221 25.88 -0.42 -11.47
C THR A 221 25.84 -1.90 -11.87
N ASN A 222 24.66 -2.50 -11.86
CA ASN A 222 24.43 -3.88 -12.31
C ASN A 222 24.44 -4.03 -13.85
N GLY A 223 24.62 -2.94 -14.61
CA GLY A 223 24.70 -2.96 -16.06
C GLY A 223 23.36 -2.89 -16.79
N ASP A 224 22.29 -2.39 -16.15
CA ASP A 224 21.01 -2.18 -16.82
C ASP A 224 21.07 -0.92 -17.72
N GLU A 225 21.23 -1.15 -19.03
CA GLU A 225 21.35 -0.08 -20.02
C GLU A 225 20.04 0.69 -20.24
N GLN A 226 18.87 0.07 -20.01
CA GLN A 226 17.58 0.75 -20.16
C GLN A 226 17.36 1.74 -19.01
N VAL A 227 17.56 1.28 -17.77
CA VAL A 227 17.48 2.15 -16.58
C VAL A 227 18.49 3.30 -16.69
N LYS A 228 19.70 3.01 -17.16
CA LYS A 228 20.73 4.03 -17.41
C LYS A 228 20.29 5.05 -18.45
N ALA A 229 19.75 4.62 -19.59
CA ALA A 229 19.27 5.51 -20.64
C ALA A 229 18.13 6.42 -20.16
N ASP A 230 17.17 5.86 -19.41
CA ASP A 230 16.07 6.63 -18.81
C ASP A 230 16.58 7.61 -17.75
N ALA A 231 17.51 7.22 -16.90
CA ALA A 231 18.09 8.10 -15.89
C ALA A 231 18.91 9.25 -16.49
N ILE A 232 19.67 8.99 -17.56
CA ILE A 232 20.37 10.03 -18.34
C ILE A 232 19.37 11.04 -18.89
N ARG A 233 18.28 10.55 -19.51
CA ARG A 233 17.25 11.39 -20.12
C ARG A 233 16.53 12.25 -19.09
N ILE A 234 16.02 11.65 -18.01
CA ILE A 234 15.20 12.33 -17.00
C ILE A 234 16.08 13.28 -16.15
N GLY A 235 17.29 12.86 -15.80
CA GLY A 235 18.24 13.69 -15.06
C GLY A 235 18.92 14.77 -15.92
N HIS A 236 18.66 14.80 -17.23
CA HIS A 236 19.29 15.71 -18.19
C HIS A 236 20.83 15.70 -18.10
N TYR A 237 21.42 14.51 -18.08
CA TYR A 237 22.88 14.37 -18.11
C TYR A 237 23.41 14.67 -19.52
N THR A 238 24.57 15.31 -19.59
CA THR A 238 25.22 15.71 -20.85
C THR A 238 26.66 15.21 -20.90
N GLY A 239 27.28 15.21 -22.08
CA GLY A 239 28.70 14.85 -22.23
C GLY A 239 29.05 13.41 -21.84
N GLY A 240 28.11 12.46 -21.98
CA GLY A 240 28.31 11.05 -21.62
C GLY A 240 28.26 10.74 -20.12
N GLN A 241 27.90 11.73 -19.28
CA GLN A 241 27.68 11.52 -17.85
C GLN A 241 26.41 10.71 -17.60
N PHE A 242 26.37 10.01 -16.47
CA PHE A 242 25.23 9.26 -15.98
C PHE A 242 25.26 9.22 -14.44
N PRO A 243 24.14 8.94 -13.76
CA PRO A 243 24.10 8.95 -12.31
C PRO A 243 24.95 7.82 -11.71
N THR A 244 25.86 8.18 -10.81
CA THR A 244 26.66 7.24 -10.00
C THR A 244 26.45 7.41 -8.50
N ASP A 245 25.79 8.50 -8.09
CA ASP A 245 25.42 8.79 -6.71
C ASP A 245 23.92 9.10 -6.62
N SER A 246 23.26 8.48 -5.65
CA SER A 246 21.81 8.60 -5.50
C SER A 246 21.38 10.01 -5.07
N LYS A 247 22.21 10.74 -4.31
CA LYS A 247 21.89 12.11 -3.88
C LYS A 247 22.02 13.09 -5.04
N GLU A 248 23.06 12.94 -5.86
CA GLU A 248 23.26 13.73 -7.07
C GLU A 248 22.10 13.53 -8.05
N PHE A 249 21.65 12.28 -8.23
CA PHE A 249 20.47 11.98 -9.05
C PHE A 249 19.21 12.62 -8.45
N ALA A 250 18.96 12.43 -7.15
CA ALA A 250 17.83 13.03 -6.45
C ALA A 250 17.81 14.56 -6.59
N LYS A 251 18.97 15.23 -6.52
CA LYS A 251 19.08 16.68 -6.71
C LYS A 251 18.57 17.17 -8.06
N ARG A 252 18.62 16.31 -9.09
CA ARG A 252 18.16 16.63 -10.44
C ARG A 252 16.68 16.37 -10.64
N ILE A 253 16.10 15.42 -9.94
CA ILE A 253 14.73 14.95 -10.24
C ILE A 253 13.75 15.14 -9.08
N PHE A 254 14.21 15.51 -7.89
CA PHE A 254 13.38 15.60 -6.70
C PHE A 254 13.49 16.96 -6.06
N TYR A 255 12.36 17.67 -6.06
CA TYR A 255 12.19 19.01 -5.55
C TYR A 255 11.30 18.95 -4.32
N THR A 256 11.75 19.54 -3.21
CA THR A 256 10.99 19.57 -1.96
C THR A 256 10.76 21.01 -1.55
N ILE A 257 9.61 21.28 -0.93
CA ILE A 257 9.30 22.60 -0.40
C ILE A 257 8.65 22.52 0.97
N PHE A 258 9.24 23.20 1.95
CA PHE A 258 8.62 23.51 3.22
C PHE A 258 7.85 24.83 3.10
N MET A 259 6.56 24.82 3.45
CA MET A 259 5.67 25.98 3.36
C MET A 259 5.19 26.36 4.77
N GLY A 260 6.06 27.07 5.49
CA GLY A 260 5.83 27.51 6.86
C GLY A 260 4.84 28.67 6.95
N SER A 261 4.22 28.80 8.11
CA SER A 261 3.41 29.95 8.53
C SER A 261 3.95 30.52 9.85
N GLU A 262 3.37 31.61 10.33
CA GLU A 262 3.64 32.15 11.68
C GLU A 262 3.45 31.12 12.82
N ASN A 263 2.67 30.06 12.57
CA ASN A 263 2.39 29.00 13.53
C ASN A 263 3.33 27.79 13.43
N SER A 264 4.18 27.74 12.41
CA SER A 264 5.07 26.60 12.16
C SER A 264 6.30 26.65 13.05
N SER A 265 6.67 25.52 13.66
CA SER A 265 7.83 25.46 14.55
C SER A 265 9.15 25.40 13.79
N ASP A 266 10.22 25.92 14.41
CA ASP A 266 11.58 25.78 13.86
C ASP A 266 12.03 24.31 13.78
N VAL A 267 11.43 23.45 14.60
CA VAL A 267 11.73 22.01 14.66
C VAL A 267 11.23 21.30 13.41
N THR A 268 9.97 21.48 13.02
CA THR A 268 9.42 20.86 11.79
C THR A 268 10.12 21.36 10.54
N ARG A 269 10.42 22.66 10.49
CA ARG A 269 11.24 23.29 9.45
C ARG A 269 12.62 22.64 9.33
N THR A 270 13.32 22.48 10.46
CA THR A 270 14.67 21.88 10.48
C THR A 270 14.64 20.43 10.03
N ARG A 271 13.67 19.63 10.49
CA ARG A 271 13.52 18.22 10.07
C ARG A 271 13.33 18.09 8.57
N ALA A 272 12.47 18.91 7.97
CA ALA A 272 12.26 18.92 6.53
C ALA A 272 13.57 19.22 5.78
N LYS A 273 14.33 20.22 6.23
CA LYS A 273 15.61 20.59 5.62
C LYS A 273 16.66 19.49 5.74
N VAL A 274 16.85 18.93 6.92
CA VAL A 274 17.85 17.88 7.17
C VAL A 274 17.55 16.65 6.33
N LEU A 275 16.29 16.19 6.31
CA LEU A 275 15.89 15.05 5.49
C LEU A 275 16.10 15.32 3.99
N ALA A 276 15.76 16.52 3.53
CA ALA A 276 15.99 16.92 2.15
C ALA A 276 17.47 16.87 1.77
N ASP A 277 18.39 17.25 2.67
CA ASP A 277 19.84 17.17 2.48
C ASP A 277 20.37 15.73 2.56
N GLU A 278 19.83 14.90 3.46
CA GLU A 278 20.17 13.48 3.57
C GLU A 278 19.83 12.74 2.27
N ILE A 279 18.66 13.01 1.67
CA ILE A 279 18.24 12.44 0.38
C ILE A 279 18.97 13.09 -0.80
N GLY A 280 19.31 14.38 -0.71
CA GLY A 280 19.91 15.16 -1.78
C GLY A 280 18.92 15.94 -2.64
N SER A 281 17.66 16.07 -2.23
CA SER A 281 16.65 16.83 -2.99
C SER A 281 16.98 18.32 -3.08
N TRP A 282 16.48 18.99 -4.12
CA TRP A 282 16.54 20.45 -4.19
C TRP A 282 15.44 21.07 -3.33
N HIS A 283 15.82 21.72 -2.23
CA HIS A 283 14.89 22.13 -1.19
C HIS A 283 14.63 23.65 -1.16
N LEU A 284 13.35 24.01 -1.08
CA LEU A 284 12.89 25.37 -0.80
C LEU A 284 12.28 25.45 0.59
N ASP A 285 12.45 26.61 1.21
CA ASP A 285 11.77 27.00 2.43
C ASP A 285 11.13 28.37 2.23
N VAL A 286 9.80 28.44 2.36
CA VAL A 286 9.03 29.66 2.12
C VAL A 286 8.01 29.90 3.22
N SER A 287 7.79 31.17 3.58
CA SER A 287 6.63 31.59 4.36
C SER A 287 5.43 31.85 3.44
N ILE A 288 4.25 31.36 3.82
CA ILE A 288 2.99 31.62 3.11
C ILE A 288 2.20 32.80 3.68
N ASP A 289 2.67 33.43 4.76
CA ASP A 289 1.90 34.40 5.55
C ASP A 289 1.48 35.62 4.72
N GLY A 290 2.34 36.09 3.80
CA GLY A 290 2.02 37.19 2.91
C GLY A 290 0.84 36.88 1.96
N VAL A 291 0.79 35.65 1.43
CA VAL A 291 -0.28 35.19 0.54
C VAL A 291 -1.57 34.99 1.32
N VAL A 292 -1.48 34.35 2.50
CA VAL A 292 -2.61 34.17 3.42
C VAL A 292 -3.21 35.51 3.82
N SER A 293 -2.38 36.45 4.28
CA SER A 293 -2.81 37.79 4.71
C SER A 293 -3.50 38.57 3.59
N SER A 294 -3.04 38.42 2.35
CA SER A 294 -3.67 39.04 1.18
C SER A 294 -5.09 38.51 0.94
N LEU A 295 -5.28 37.19 1.02
CA LEU A 295 -6.59 36.54 0.89
C LEU A 295 -7.53 36.91 2.04
N LEU A 296 -7.03 36.98 3.28
CA LEU A 296 -7.83 37.39 4.44
C LEU A 296 -8.23 38.87 4.37
N SER A 297 -7.33 39.73 3.89
CA SER A 297 -7.60 41.16 3.68
C SER A 297 -8.68 41.37 2.61
N LEU A 298 -8.64 40.59 1.53
CA LEU A 298 -9.69 40.57 0.52
C LEU A 298 -11.04 40.15 1.13
N PHE A 299 -11.08 39.06 1.90
CA PHE A 299 -12.30 38.61 2.57
C PHE A 299 -12.89 39.69 3.50
N GLN A 300 -12.03 40.36 4.28
CA GLN A 300 -12.46 41.45 5.15
C GLN A 300 -13.02 42.63 4.35
N THR A 301 -12.38 42.98 3.22
CA THR A 301 -12.85 44.05 2.34
C THR A 301 -14.23 43.72 1.74
N LEU A 302 -14.45 42.46 1.34
CA LEU A 302 -15.71 42.02 0.71
C LEU A 302 -16.87 41.87 1.70
N THR A 303 -16.59 41.48 2.95
CA THR A 303 -17.64 41.08 3.90
C THR A 303 -17.77 42.00 5.12
N GLY A 304 -16.79 42.88 5.35
CA GLY A 304 -16.66 43.67 6.57
C GLY A 304 -16.31 42.87 7.82
N LYS A 305 -16.08 41.54 7.71
CA LYS A 305 -15.80 40.65 8.84
C LYS A 305 -14.35 40.17 8.82
N ARG A 306 -13.73 40.13 10.00
CA ARG A 306 -12.39 39.58 10.22
C ARG A 306 -12.51 38.23 10.93
N LEU A 307 -11.96 37.19 10.33
CA LEU A 307 -11.88 35.85 10.92
C LEU A 307 -10.90 35.85 12.10
N ARG A 308 -11.20 35.07 13.14
CA ARG A 308 -10.30 34.85 14.29
C ARG A 308 -10.12 33.36 14.56
N TYR A 309 -8.93 32.97 14.99
CA TYR A 309 -8.70 31.62 15.50
C TYR A 309 -9.52 31.40 16.77
N LYS A 310 -9.82 30.13 17.08
CA LYS A 310 -10.58 29.75 18.28
C LYS A 310 -9.87 30.19 19.56
N VAL A 311 -8.54 30.07 19.59
CA VAL A 311 -7.69 30.54 20.70
C VAL A 311 -7.75 32.06 20.91
N ASP A 312 -8.20 32.81 19.90
CA ASP A 312 -8.37 34.27 19.94
C ASP A 312 -9.86 34.69 20.04
N GLY A 313 -10.73 33.75 20.43
CA GLY A 313 -12.17 34.00 20.62
C GLY A 313 -13.01 33.90 19.34
N GLY A 314 -12.50 33.29 18.27
CA GLY A 314 -13.27 32.94 17.08
C GLY A 314 -14.15 31.69 17.27
N SER A 315 -15.15 31.55 16.41
CA SER A 315 -16.00 30.34 16.36
C SER A 315 -15.28 29.14 15.71
N ASN A 316 -15.82 27.93 15.88
CA ASN A 316 -15.29 26.73 15.22
C ASN A 316 -15.29 26.86 13.68
N ILE A 317 -16.25 27.61 13.11
CA ILE A 317 -16.34 27.85 11.66
C ILE A 317 -15.20 28.75 11.20
N GLU A 318 -14.91 29.82 11.95
CA GLU A 318 -13.81 30.74 11.64
C GLU A 318 -12.46 30.01 11.73
N ASN A 319 -12.26 29.23 12.79
CA ASN A 319 -11.04 28.46 13.01
C ASN A 319 -10.77 27.49 11.85
N LEU A 320 -11.77 26.66 11.52
CA LEU A 320 -11.67 25.70 10.41
C LEU A 320 -11.51 26.43 9.06
N GLY A 321 -12.16 27.59 8.89
CA GLY A 321 -12.00 28.44 7.71
C GLY A 321 -10.54 28.90 7.51
N LEU A 322 -9.91 29.41 8.57
CA LEU A 322 -8.52 29.86 8.56
C LEU A 322 -7.54 28.72 8.25
N GLN A 323 -7.70 27.56 8.90
CA GLN A 323 -6.86 26.38 8.64
C GLN A 323 -7.01 25.91 7.18
N ASN A 324 -8.25 25.84 6.66
CA ASN A 324 -8.52 25.41 5.29
C ASN A 324 -7.91 26.37 4.24
N ILE A 325 -7.91 27.68 4.50
CA ILE A 325 -7.32 28.68 3.58
C ILE A 325 -5.81 28.43 3.45
N GLN A 326 -5.11 28.28 4.58
CA GLN A 326 -3.69 27.97 4.58
C GLN A 326 -3.39 26.66 3.84
N ALA A 327 -4.17 25.61 4.13
CA ALA A 327 -3.99 24.30 3.50
C ALA A 327 -4.15 24.35 1.97
N ARG A 328 -5.13 25.10 1.45
CA ARG A 328 -5.35 25.27 0.00
C ARG A 328 -4.30 26.14 -0.68
N ILE A 329 -3.81 27.19 -0.01
CA ILE A 329 -2.73 28.03 -0.57
C ILE A 329 -1.47 27.20 -0.81
N ARG A 330 -1.14 26.29 0.12
CA ARG A 330 0.00 25.37 -0.06
C ARG A 330 -0.14 24.52 -1.32
N MET A 331 -1.34 24.02 -1.62
CA MET A 331 -1.60 23.29 -2.86
C MET A 331 -1.37 24.17 -4.10
N VAL A 332 -1.90 25.40 -4.11
CA VAL A 332 -1.72 26.34 -5.23
C VAL A 332 -0.24 26.61 -5.49
N ILE A 333 0.54 26.86 -4.42
CA ILE A 333 1.99 27.09 -4.51
C ILE A 333 2.70 25.85 -5.05
N ALA A 334 2.35 24.66 -4.56
CA ALA A 334 2.95 23.41 -5.01
C ALA A 334 2.78 23.19 -6.52
N PHE A 335 1.56 23.33 -7.05
CA PHE A 335 1.30 23.18 -8.49
C PHE A 335 1.94 24.29 -9.34
N MET A 336 1.96 25.54 -8.83
CA MET A 336 2.68 26.64 -9.49
C MET A 336 4.16 26.29 -9.65
N LEU A 337 4.82 25.83 -8.58
CA LEU A 337 6.23 25.46 -8.63
C LEU A 337 6.47 24.23 -9.49
N ALA A 338 5.61 23.23 -9.44
CA ALA A 338 5.74 22.03 -10.25
C ALA A 338 5.67 22.34 -11.76
N SER A 339 4.92 23.38 -12.12
CA SER A 339 4.79 23.87 -13.50
C SER A 339 5.94 24.79 -13.93
N LEU A 340 6.52 25.57 -13.01
CA LEU A 340 7.46 26.66 -13.33
C LEU A 340 8.93 26.38 -12.96
N LEU A 341 9.21 25.54 -11.97
CA LEU A 341 10.60 25.21 -11.62
C LEU A 341 11.39 24.51 -12.74
N PRO A 342 10.80 23.62 -13.58
CA PRO A 342 11.51 23.14 -14.76
C PRO A 342 12.03 24.28 -15.63
N TRP A 343 11.18 25.29 -15.91
CA TRP A 343 11.57 26.49 -16.66
C TRP A 343 12.70 27.27 -15.95
N VAL A 344 12.60 27.48 -14.63
CA VAL A 344 13.67 28.13 -13.83
C VAL A 344 15.01 27.40 -13.96
N HIS A 345 14.98 26.07 -14.09
CA HIS A 345 16.17 25.23 -14.23
C HIS A 345 16.57 24.93 -15.67
N ASN A 346 15.98 25.61 -16.66
CA ASN A 346 16.18 25.35 -18.09
C ASN A 346 15.95 23.88 -18.48
N LYS A 347 14.97 23.23 -17.82
CA LYS A 347 14.51 21.88 -18.11
C LYS A 347 13.16 21.94 -18.83
N PRO A 348 12.95 21.08 -19.85
CA PRO A 348 11.63 20.90 -20.43
C PRO A 348 10.70 20.15 -19.48
N GLY A 349 9.40 20.19 -19.80
CA GLY A 349 8.38 19.39 -19.10
C GLY A 349 7.86 20.03 -17.82
N PHE A 350 7.39 19.17 -16.92
CA PHE A 350 6.73 19.50 -15.67
C PHE A 350 7.20 18.54 -14.57
N TYR A 351 6.97 18.90 -13.31
CA TYR A 351 7.13 17.98 -12.19
C TYR A 351 5.79 17.39 -11.78
N LEU A 352 5.79 16.12 -11.40
CA LEU A 352 4.62 15.49 -10.78
C LEU A 352 4.55 15.91 -9.31
N VAL A 353 3.44 16.52 -8.90
CA VAL A 353 3.17 16.83 -7.49
C VAL A 353 2.86 15.54 -6.76
N LEU A 354 3.60 15.28 -5.68
CA LEU A 354 3.41 14.12 -4.82
C LEU A 354 2.52 14.46 -3.63
N GLY A 355 1.45 13.69 -3.47
CA GLY A 355 0.58 13.72 -2.28
C GLY A 355 1.15 12.87 -1.15
N SER A 356 0.76 13.18 0.09
CA SER A 356 1.26 12.51 1.29
C SER A 356 0.16 12.13 2.29
N SER A 357 -1.10 12.05 1.88
CA SER A 357 -2.15 11.51 2.74
C SER A 357 -2.01 9.99 2.88
N ASN A 358 -2.21 9.45 4.07
CA ASN A 358 -2.21 7.99 4.31
C ASN A 358 -3.63 7.39 4.22
N VAL A 359 -3.72 6.06 4.26
CA VAL A 359 -4.99 5.34 4.06
C VAL A 359 -6.01 5.59 5.18
N ASP A 360 -5.54 5.78 6.41
CA ASP A 360 -6.39 5.95 7.61
C ASP A 360 -7.05 7.33 7.63
N GLU A 361 -6.27 8.38 7.29
CA GLU A 361 -6.78 9.75 7.09
C GLU A 361 -7.77 9.81 5.92
N GLY A 362 -7.47 9.14 4.81
CA GLY A 362 -8.37 9.01 3.67
C GLY A 362 -9.69 8.34 4.08
N LEU A 363 -9.63 7.25 4.84
CA LEU A 363 -10.81 6.52 5.31
C LEU A 363 -11.68 7.39 6.22
N ARG A 364 -11.05 8.12 7.14
CA ARG A 364 -11.73 9.05 8.06
C ARG A 364 -12.20 10.34 7.37
N GLY A 365 -11.60 10.65 6.23
CA GLY A 365 -11.69 11.93 5.54
C GLY A 365 -11.15 13.10 6.35
N TYR A 366 -10.10 12.85 7.14
CA TYR A 366 -9.38 13.84 7.93
C TYR A 366 -8.33 14.55 7.05
N LEU A 367 -8.83 15.41 6.17
CA LEU A 367 -8.04 16.21 5.23
C LEU A 367 -8.87 17.41 4.77
N THR A 368 -8.22 18.48 4.31
CA THR A 368 -8.94 19.60 3.70
C THR A 368 -9.18 19.29 2.23
N LYS A 369 -10.43 19.37 1.78
CA LYS A 369 -10.73 19.15 0.36
C LYS A 369 -9.98 20.20 -0.50
N TYR A 370 -9.13 19.72 -1.41
CA TYR A 370 -8.25 20.49 -2.28
C TYR A 370 -7.08 21.23 -1.57
N ASP A 371 -6.58 20.68 -0.46
CA ASP A 371 -5.23 21.01 0.02
C ASP A 371 -4.16 20.12 -0.66
N CYS A 372 -2.96 20.02 -0.09
CA CYS A 372 -1.88 19.15 -0.60
C CYS A 372 -2.21 17.64 -0.57
N SER A 373 -3.37 17.22 -0.05
CA SER A 373 -3.93 15.88 -0.31
C SER A 373 -4.40 15.69 -1.76
N ALA A 374 -4.66 16.80 -2.47
CA ALA A 374 -4.86 16.85 -3.92
C ALA A 374 -3.51 17.13 -4.60
N ALA A 375 -3.04 16.15 -5.35
CA ALA A 375 -1.76 16.11 -6.04
C ALA A 375 -1.93 15.29 -7.33
N ASP A 376 -0.87 15.04 -8.09
CA ASP A 376 -0.94 14.21 -9.30
C ASP A 376 -1.00 12.72 -8.95
N ILE A 377 -0.11 12.29 -8.05
CA ILE A 377 -0.04 10.90 -7.56
C ILE A 377 0.36 10.85 -6.08
N ASN A 378 -0.03 9.79 -5.38
CA ASN A 378 0.31 9.59 -3.97
C ASN A 378 0.89 8.16 -3.73
N PRO A 379 2.19 8.01 -3.45
CA PRO A 379 2.80 6.69 -3.27
C PRO A 379 2.44 6.01 -1.93
N ILE A 380 1.89 6.74 -0.96
CA ILE A 380 1.56 6.21 0.38
C ILE A 380 0.06 6.19 0.68
N GLY A 381 -0.80 6.63 -0.25
CA GLY A 381 -2.24 6.80 -0.03
C GLY A 381 -3.01 5.53 0.30
N SER A 382 -2.39 4.36 0.14
CA SER A 382 -2.93 3.07 0.55
C SER A 382 -2.09 2.38 1.62
N ILE A 383 -1.26 3.09 2.38
CA ILE A 383 -0.42 2.52 3.46
C ILE A 383 -0.92 3.05 4.82
N SER A 384 -0.97 2.18 5.84
CA SER A 384 -1.40 2.53 7.20
C SER A 384 -0.42 3.46 7.90
N LYS A 385 -0.92 4.33 8.79
CA LYS A 385 -0.07 5.22 9.60
C LYS A 385 0.91 4.42 10.45
N GLN A 386 0.48 3.27 10.96
CA GLN A 386 1.33 2.38 11.76
C GLN A 386 2.49 1.83 10.94
N ASP A 387 2.22 1.33 9.74
CA ASP A 387 3.26 0.82 8.84
C ASP A 387 4.23 1.92 8.40
N LEU A 388 3.74 3.14 8.16
CA LEU A 388 4.61 4.29 7.85
C LEU A 388 5.55 4.61 9.01
N ARG A 389 5.09 4.57 10.27
CA ARG A 389 5.97 4.77 11.44
C ARG A 389 7.05 3.70 11.55
N ILE A 390 6.71 2.44 11.31
CA ILE A 390 7.69 1.34 11.31
C ILE A 390 8.67 1.50 10.15
N PHE A 391 8.19 1.89 8.97
CA PHE A 391 9.00 2.20 7.81
C PHE A 391 10.00 3.33 8.06
N LEU A 392 9.60 4.42 8.73
CA LEU A 392 10.51 5.53 9.06
C LEU A 392 11.72 5.07 9.89
N LYS A 393 11.49 4.21 10.90
CA LYS A 393 12.58 3.62 11.71
C LYS A 393 13.49 2.74 10.86
N TRP A 394 12.91 1.93 9.99
CA TRP A 394 13.67 1.08 9.09
C TRP A 394 14.51 1.91 8.11
N ALA A 395 13.92 2.93 7.49
CA ALA A 395 14.55 3.82 6.53
C ALA A 395 15.67 4.65 7.15
N ALA A 396 15.52 5.06 8.42
CA ALA A 396 16.57 5.77 9.15
C ALA A 396 17.90 5.01 9.17
N ILE A 397 17.82 3.68 9.25
CA ILE A 397 18.98 2.78 9.35
C ILE A 397 19.37 2.25 7.96
N HIS A 398 18.43 1.68 7.22
CA HIS A 398 18.71 0.89 6.02
C HIS A 398 18.84 1.73 4.74
N LEU A 399 18.22 2.93 4.71
CA LEU A 399 18.41 3.89 3.61
C LEU A 399 19.43 4.98 3.95
N GLY A 400 19.91 5.04 5.20
CA GLY A 400 20.87 6.03 5.67
C GLY A 400 20.28 7.43 5.90
N TYR A 401 18.98 7.54 6.16
CA TYR A 401 18.28 8.81 6.40
C TYR A 401 18.01 9.02 7.89
N SER A 402 19.07 9.20 8.66
CA SER A 402 19.04 9.19 10.14
C SER A 402 18.02 10.13 10.77
N SER A 403 17.72 11.27 10.14
CA SER A 403 16.73 12.24 10.62
C SER A 403 15.31 11.67 10.75
N LEU A 404 14.98 10.60 10.01
CA LEU A 404 13.68 9.94 10.07
C LEU A 404 13.37 9.33 11.44
N ALA A 405 14.40 8.97 12.23
CA ALA A 405 14.20 8.50 13.60
C ALA A 405 13.61 9.60 14.50
N GLU A 406 14.08 10.84 14.33
CA GLU A 406 13.54 11.99 15.06
C GLU A 406 12.12 12.34 14.58
N VAL A 407 11.88 12.26 13.27
CA VAL A 407 10.54 12.48 12.69
C VAL A 407 9.52 11.48 13.25
N GLU A 408 9.87 10.20 13.37
CA GLU A 408 8.96 9.19 13.92
C GLU A 408 8.67 9.42 15.41
N ALA A 409 9.68 9.82 16.19
CA ALA A 409 9.55 10.05 17.62
C ALA A 409 8.70 11.30 17.95
N ALA A 410 8.52 12.19 16.98
CA ALA A 410 7.75 13.40 17.17
C ALA A 410 6.23 13.14 17.27
N PRO A 411 5.51 13.89 18.12
CA PRO A 411 4.07 13.80 18.19
C PRO A 411 3.42 14.29 16.88
N PRO A 412 2.43 13.56 16.33
CA PRO A 412 1.72 13.98 15.13
C PRO A 412 0.86 15.22 15.44
N THR A 413 1.19 16.34 14.80
CA THR A 413 0.50 17.62 14.99
C THR A 413 0.33 18.36 13.68
N ALA A 414 -0.80 19.05 13.53
CA ALA A 414 -1.04 20.00 12.46
C ALA A 414 -0.76 21.43 12.99
N GLU A 415 0.37 22.02 12.59
CA GLU A 415 0.76 23.38 13.00
C GLU A 415 0.00 24.46 12.18
N LEU A 416 -1.34 24.42 12.24
CA LEU A 416 -2.23 25.30 11.45
C LEU A 416 -2.94 26.38 12.29
N GLU A 417 -2.83 26.31 13.62
CA GLU A 417 -3.35 27.31 14.55
C GLU A 417 -2.30 27.69 15.61
N PRO A 418 -2.40 28.88 16.23
CA PRO A 418 -1.39 29.34 17.16
C PRO A 418 -1.25 28.41 18.37
N ILE A 419 -0.06 27.82 18.53
CA ILE A 419 0.27 26.98 19.69
C ILE A 419 0.46 27.91 20.89
N ARG A 420 -0.41 27.77 21.89
CA ARG A 420 -0.24 28.42 23.20
C ARG A 420 0.22 27.36 24.20
N SER A 421 0.84 27.76 25.31
CA SER A 421 1.39 26.87 26.36
C SER A 421 0.44 25.77 26.87
N ASN A 422 -0.86 25.88 26.59
CA ASN A 422 -1.92 25.05 27.13
C ASN A 422 -2.58 24.16 26.06
N TYR A 423 -2.16 24.26 24.79
CA TYR A 423 -2.88 23.64 23.68
C TYR A 423 -1.98 23.38 22.46
N SER A 424 -1.87 22.10 22.10
CA SER A 424 -1.30 21.62 20.84
C SER A 424 -2.32 20.76 20.10
N GLN A 425 -2.44 20.93 18.79
CA GLN A 425 -3.38 20.20 17.95
C GLN A 425 -2.82 18.81 17.61
N LEU A 426 -3.17 17.81 18.43
CA LEU A 426 -2.85 16.39 18.15
C LEU A 426 -3.93 15.78 17.25
N ASP A 427 -3.51 15.11 16.18
CA ASP A 427 -4.43 14.57 15.16
C ASP A 427 -5.45 13.58 15.74
N GLU A 428 -5.01 12.64 16.57
CA GLU A 428 -5.88 11.61 17.16
C GLU A 428 -6.93 12.21 18.11
N VAL A 429 -6.58 13.30 18.79
CA VAL A 429 -7.50 14.03 19.67
C VAL A 429 -8.57 14.74 18.85
N ASP A 430 -8.18 15.41 17.75
CA ASP A 430 -9.13 16.10 16.86
C ASP A 430 -10.04 15.11 16.10
N MET A 431 -9.49 13.97 15.67
CA MET A 431 -10.29 12.90 15.05
C MET A 431 -11.26 12.22 16.04
N GLY A 432 -10.91 12.20 17.33
CA GLY A 432 -11.62 11.49 18.39
C GLY A 432 -11.44 9.97 18.31
N MET A 433 -10.33 9.51 17.73
CA MET A 433 -9.98 8.10 17.54
C MET A 433 -8.48 7.98 17.24
N THR A 434 -7.88 6.89 17.69
CA THR A 434 -6.47 6.62 17.38
C THR A 434 -6.31 6.05 15.98
N TYR A 435 -5.10 6.14 15.42
CA TYR A 435 -4.77 5.47 14.15
C TYR A 435 -4.91 3.95 14.24
N GLU A 436 -4.64 3.36 15.41
CA GLU A 436 -4.86 1.93 15.66
C GLU A 436 -6.34 1.55 15.51
N GLU A 437 -7.23 2.33 16.14
CA GLU A 437 -8.67 2.13 16.01
C GLU A 437 -9.13 2.30 14.56
N LEU A 438 -8.61 3.30 13.85
CA LEU A 438 -8.92 3.55 12.43
C LEU A 438 -8.58 2.37 11.53
N SER A 439 -7.38 1.80 11.67
CA SER A 439 -7.00 0.61 10.89
C SER A 439 -7.92 -0.58 11.21
N VAL A 440 -8.32 -0.76 12.48
CA VAL A 440 -9.31 -1.79 12.86
C VAL A 440 -10.66 -1.53 12.20
N TYR A 441 -11.19 -0.31 12.24
CA TYR A 441 -12.45 0.03 11.57
C TYR A 441 -12.37 -0.18 10.06
N GLY A 442 -11.25 0.18 9.43
CA GLY A 442 -11.00 -0.01 8.00
C GLY A 442 -11.07 -1.47 7.61
N ARG A 443 -10.36 -2.35 8.32
CA ARG A 443 -10.38 -3.80 8.08
C ARG A 443 -11.76 -4.39 8.34
N MET A 444 -12.42 -4.06 9.45
CA MET A 444 -13.79 -4.49 9.75
C MET A 444 -14.76 -4.11 8.63
N ARG A 445 -14.68 -2.87 8.15
CA ARG A 445 -15.54 -2.34 7.09
C ARG A 445 -15.31 -3.02 5.73
N LYS A 446 -14.04 -3.15 5.31
CA LYS A 446 -13.70 -3.52 3.93
C LYS A 446 -13.37 -5.00 3.76
N ILE A 447 -12.60 -5.59 4.66
CA ILE A 447 -12.21 -7.01 4.61
C ILE A 447 -13.35 -7.87 5.15
N PHE A 448 -13.80 -7.58 6.37
CA PHE A 448 -14.87 -8.33 7.05
C PHE A 448 -16.29 -7.90 6.65
N ARG A 449 -16.42 -6.92 5.75
CA ARG A 449 -17.71 -6.44 5.18
C ARG A 449 -18.72 -6.01 6.24
N CYS A 450 -18.26 -5.54 7.39
CA CYS A 450 -19.14 -5.13 8.48
C CYS A 450 -19.73 -3.74 8.25
N GLY A 451 -21.07 -3.64 8.24
CA GLY A 451 -21.77 -2.38 8.51
C GLY A 451 -21.76 -2.03 10.01
N PRO A 452 -22.34 -0.88 10.43
CA PRO A 452 -22.23 -0.39 11.81
C PRO A 452 -22.66 -1.40 12.88
N VAL A 453 -23.80 -2.07 12.68
CA VAL A 453 -24.32 -3.07 13.63
C VAL A 453 -23.41 -4.29 13.75
N SER A 454 -22.91 -4.80 12.63
CA SER A 454 -22.00 -5.97 12.62
C SER A 454 -20.64 -5.61 13.21
N MET A 455 -20.15 -4.40 12.92
CA MET A 455 -18.91 -3.88 13.48
C MET A 455 -19.00 -3.76 15.00
N PHE A 456 -20.09 -3.17 15.51
CA PHE A 456 -20.37 -3.09 16.94
C PHE A 456 -20.31 -4.47 17.61
N LYS A 457 -21.05 -5.46 17.10
CA LYS A 457 -21.05 -6.82 17.68
C LYS A 457 -19.65 -7.44 17.72
N ASN A 458 -18.89 -7.34 16.62
CA ASN A 458 -17.53 -7.88 16.57
C ASN A 458 -16.58 -7.16 17.53
N LEU A 459 -16.70 -5.84 17.65
CA LEU A 459 -15.86 -5.05 18.55
C LEU A 459 -16.24 -5.24 20.02
N CYS A 460 -17.49 -5.55 20.35
CA CYS A 460 -17.84 -5.98 21.71
C CYS A 460 -17.10 -7.26 22.12
N TYR A 461 -16.94 -8.24 21.23
CA TYR A 461 -16.13 -9.42 21.52
C TYR A 461 -14.64 -9.08 21.65
N ARG A 462 -14.12 -8.23 20.75
CA ARG A 462 -12.68 -7.91 20.68
C ARG A 462 -12.21 -6.96 21.78
N TRP A 463 -13.04 -5.97 22.12
CA TRP A 463 -12.70 -4.91 23.08
C TRP A 463 -13.43 -5.05 24.41
N GLY A 464 -14.29 -6.06 24.59
CA GLY A 464 -15.09 -6.26 25.81
C GLY A 464 -14.28 -6.42 27.10
N ALA A 465 -12.99 -6.78 27.00
CA ALA A 465 -12.08 -6.79 28.15
C ALA A 465 -11.64 -5.39 28.61
N LYS A 466 -11.74 -4.39 27.73
CA LYS A 466 -11.25 -3.01 27.96
C LYS A 466 -12.37 -1.96 27.95
N LEU A 467 -13.45 -2.20 27.22
CA LEU A 467 -14.54 -1.26 26.97
C LEU A 467 -15.90 -1.91 27.20
N THR A 468 -16.82 -1.13 27.77
CA THR A 468 -18.23 -1.51 27.89
C THR A 468 -18.94 -1.49 26.52
N PRO A 469 -20.07 -2.21 26.37
CA PRO A 469 -20.88 -2.12 25.16
C PRO A 469 -21.26 -0.69 24.78
N ALA A 470 -21.59 0.16 25.76
CA ALA A 470 -21.93 1.56 25.51
C ALA A 470 -20.75 2.35 24.90
N GLU A 471 -19.53 2.17 25.41
CA GLU A 471 -18.33 2.84 24.87
C GLU A 471 -17.99 2.36 23.45
N VAL A 472 -18.13 1.05 23.18
CA VAL A 472 -17.96 0.49 21.83
C VAL A 472 -19.01 1.06 20.88
N ALA A 473 -20.27 1.18 21.32
CA ALA A 473 -21.34 1.78 20.53
C ALA A 473 -21.01 3.22 20.13
N GLU A 474 -20.58 4.06 21.07
CA GLU A 474 -20.24 5.46 20.79
C GLU A 474 -19.07 5.56 19.80
N LYS A 475 -18.02 4.75 19.97
CA LYS A 475 -16.90 4.68 19.02
C LYS A 475 -17.34 4.30 17.60
N VAL A 476 -18.16 3.26 17.45
CA VAL A 476 -18.65 2.79 16.14
C VAL A 476 -19.57 3.82 15.49
N LYS A 477 -20.46 4.46 16.26
CA LYS A 477 -21.33 5.53 15.76
C LYS A 477 -20.52 6.74 15.31
N HIS A 478 -19.51 7.13 16.09
CA HIS A 478 -18.61 8.24 15.77
C HIS A 478 -17.85 7.99 14.46
N PHE A 479 -17.21 6.82 14.33
CA PHE A 479 -16.58 6.40 13.08
C PHE A 479 -17.56 6.43 11.89
N SER A 480 -18.73 5.81 12.03
CA SER A 480 -19.72 5.68 10.94
C SER A 480 -20.24 7.04 10.48
N LYS A 481 -20.50 7.96 11.41
CA LYS A 481 -20.91 9.35 11.13
C LYS A 481 -19.83 10.06 10.32
N TYR A 482 -18.60 10.08 10.82
CA TYR A 482 -17.54 10.86 10.19
C TYR A 482 -17.04 10.28 8.87
N TYR A 483 -16.97 8.96 8.75
CA TYR A 483 -16.78 8.27 7.47
C TYR A 483 -17.83 8.75 6.45
N SER A 484 -19.11 8.78 6.85
CA SER A 484 -20.20 9.09 5.93
C SER A 484 -20.27 10.57 5.50
N ILE A 485 -20.06 11.53 6.41
CA ILE A 485 -20.09 12.96 6.05
C ILE A 485 -18.89 13.36 5.18
N ASN A 486 -17.74 12.70 5.36
CA ASN A 486 -16.52 13.04 4.63
C ASN A 486 -16.31 12.20 3.36
N ARG A 487 -17.17 11.20 3.08
CA ARG A 487 -16.97 10.29 1.94
C ARG A 487 -16.85 11.03 0.60
N HIS A 488 -17.55 12.15 0.44
CA HIS A 488 -17.46 13.01 -0.74
C HIS A 488 -16.04 13.52 -1.05
N LYS A 489 -15.11 13.50 -0.09
CA LYS A 489 -13.70 13.86 -0.30
C LYS A 489 -12.97 12.77 -1.10
N MET A 490 -13.33 11.50 -0.92
CA MET A 490 -12.71 10.37 -1.61
C MET A 490 -12.94 10.38 -3.12
N ALA A 491 -14.03 11.00 -3.58
CA ALA A 491 -14.35 11.12 -4.99
C ALA A 491 -13.35 11.98 -5.78
N VAL A 492 -12.57 12.81 -5.09
CA VAL A 492 -11.57 13.72 -5.71
C VAL A 492 -10.19 13.55 -5.08
N LEU A 493 -9.99 12.51 -4.27
CA LEU A 493 -8.70 12.25 -3.66
C LEU A 493 -7.72 11.76 -4.74
N THR A 494 -6.46 12.17 -4.60
CA THR A 494 -5.37 11.80 -5.50
C THR A 494 -5.29 10.29 -5.73
N PRO A 495 -5.10 9.83 -6.99
CA PRO A 495 -4.81 8.43 -7.27
C PRO A 495 -3.56 7.96 -6.50
N SER A 496 -3.69 6.86 -5.77
CA SER A 496 -2.61 6.37 -4.91
C SER A 496 -2.18 4.95 -5.26
N TYR A 497 -0.89 4.66 -5.09
CA TYR A 497 -0.35 3.30 -5.09
C TYR A 497 -1.25 2.37 -4.27
N HIS A 498 -1.60 1.20 -4.79
CA HIS A 498 -2.40 0.22 -4.07
C HIS A 498 -1.52 -0.70 -3.23
N ALA A 499 -1.75 -0.74 -1.92
CA ALA A 499 -1.01 -1.59 -0.98
C ALA A 499 -1.98 -2.32 -0.04
N GLU A 500 -2.71 -1.58 0.79
CA GLU A 500 -3.63 -2.17 1.78
C GLU A 500 -4.94 -2.69 1.16
N SER A 501 -5.34 -3.89 1.59
CA SER A 501 -6.59 -4.55 1.17
C SER A 501 -7.86 -3.89 1.72
N TYR A 502 -7.73 -2.88 2.58
CA TYR A 502 -8.84 -2.11 3.13
C TYR A 502 -8.93 -0.68 2.61
N SER A 503 -8.20 -0.34 1.53
CA SER A 503 -8.19 1.00 0.93
C SER A 503 -9.61 1.56 0.72
N PRO A 504 -9.88 2.83 1.07
CA PRO A 504 -11.16 3.49 0.84
C PRO A 504 -11.29 4.07 -0.58
N GLU A 505 -10.31 3.86 -1.46
CA GLU A 505 -10.22 4.47 -2.80
C GLU A 505 -11.48 4.19 -3.66
N ASP A 506 -12.11 5.25 -4.17
CA ASP A 506 -13.47 5.20 -4.74
C ASP A 506 -13.51 4.97 -6.26
N ASN A 507 -12.42 5.21 -7.00
CA ASN A 507 -12.46 5.09 -8.47
C ASN A 507 -12.41 3.64 -8.96
N ARG A 508 -11.78 2.73 -8.20
CA ARG A 508 -11.57 1.34 -8.65
C ARG A 508 -11.75 0.29 -7.57
N PHE A 509 -11.35 0.55 -6.32
CA PHE A 509 -11.32 -0.50 -5.29
C PHE A 509 -12.58 -0.60 -4.44
N ASP A 510 -13.15 0.54 -4.05
CA ASP A 510 -14.19 0.62 -3.03
C ASP A 510 -15.33 1.53 -3.47
N LEU A 511 -16.02 1.10 -4.53
CA LEU A 511 -17.21 1.79 -5.06
C LEU A 511 -18.30 1.85 -3.98
N ARG A 512 -18.68 3.07 -3.58
CA ARG A 512 -19.65 3.32 -2.49
C ARG A 512 -20.48 4.56 -2.77
N GLN A 513 -21.55 4.76 -2.00
CA GLN A 513 -22.28 6.03 -2.02
C GLN A 513 -21.36 7.18 -1.58
N LEU A 514 -21.60 8.37 -2.11
CA LEU A 514 -20.95 9.62 -1.67
C LEU A 514 -21.89 10.47 -0.79
N LEU A 515 -23.20 10.32 -0.97
CA LEU A 515 -24.25 10.97 -0.19
C LEU A 515 -24.93 9.93 0.70
N TYR A 516 -24.65 9.99 2.00
CA TYR A 516 -25.27 9.15 3.01
C TYR A 516 -26.25 9.93 3.88
N ASN A 517 -27.25 9.24 4.43
CA ASN A 517 -27.86 9.69 5.67
C ASN A 517 -26.90 9.42 6.84
N ALA A 518 -26.07 10.41 7.17
CA ALA A 518 -25.03 10.31 8.19
C ALA A 518 -25.53 10.11 9.63
N ARG A 519 -26.86 10.14 9.86
CA ARG A 519 -27.47 9.81 11.15
C ARG A 519 -27.66 8.30 11.35
N TRP A 520 -27.57 7.51 10.28
CA TRP A 520 -27.70 6.03 10.31
C TRP A 520 -28.86 5.54 11.21
N PRO A 521 -30.09 6.07 11.02
CA PRO A 521 -31.14 6.03 12.05
C PRO A 521 -31.61 4.62 12.42
N TYR A 522 -31.62 3.68 11.46
CA TYR A 522 -31.96 2.29 11.73
C TYR A 522 -30.82 1.57 12.46
N GLN A 523 -29.60 1.73 11.94
CA GLN A 523 -28.41 1.03 12.44
C GLN A 523 -28.05 1.48 13.86
N PHE A 524 -28.10 2.79 14.14
CA PHE A 524 -27.78 3.31 15.46
C PHE A 524 -28.82 2.91 16.50
N ARG A 525 -30.12 2.97 16.15
CA ARG A 525 -31.18 2.44 17.02
C ARG A 525 -31.00 0.96 17.33
N LYS A 526 -30.61 0.16 16.33
CA LYS A 526 -30.32 -1.27 16.54
C LYS A 526 -29.13 -1.49 17.47
N ILE A 527 -28.10 -0.64 17.40
CA ILE A 527 -26.98 -0.68 18.34
C ILE A 527 -27.48 -0.36 19.75
N ASP A 528 -28.30 0.68 19.91
CA ASP A 528 -28.86 1.09 21.20
C ASP A 528 -29.70 -0.03 21.83
N GLU A 529 -30.58 -0.67 21.04
CA GLU A 529 -31.34 -1.85 21.48
C GLU A 529 -30.42 -2.99 21.97
N PHE A 530 -29.27 -3.22 21.34
CA PHE A 530 -28.31 -4.23 21.82
C PHE A 530 -27.62 -3.81 23.12
N VAL A 531 -27.24 -2.53 23.24
CA VAL A 531 -26.62 -2.00 24.47
C VAL A 531 -27.59 -2.12 25.64
N ASP A 532 -28.86 -1.77 25.46
CA ASP A 532 -29.89 -1.87 26.49
C ASP A 532 -30.11 -3.31 26.94
N ASN A 533 -30.17 -4.27 26.00
CA ASN A 533 -30.30 -5.69 26.33
C ASN A 533 -29.08 -6.22 27.09
N LEU A 534 -27.87 -5.88 26.65
CA LEU A 534 -26.62 -6.32 27.28
C LEU A 534 -26.38 -5.69 28.66
N ASN A 535 -26.96 -4.52 28.93
CA ASN A 535 -26.92 -3.89 30.24
C ASN A 535 -28.03 -4.43 31.18
N GLY A 536 -29.16 -4.87 30.61
CA GLY A 536 -30.27 -5.51 31.35
C GLY A 536 -29.93 -6.93 31.80
N ASP A 537 -29.18 -7.67 31.00
CA ASP A 537 -28.54 -8.91 31.40
C ASP A 537 -27.34 -8.57 32.29
N LYS A 538 -27.41 -8.83 33.59
CA LYS A 538 -26.22 -8.88 34.46
C LYS A 538 -25.32 -10.01 33.99
N VAL A 539 -24.55 -9.81 32.91
CA VAL A 539 -23.54 -10.74 32.46
C VAL A 539 -22.44 -10.72 33.52
N THR A 540 -22.50 -11.70 34.41
CA THR A 540 -21.42 -12.03 35.33
C THR A 540 -20.18 -12.27 34.49
N ILE A 541 -19.29 -11.28 34.41
CA ILE A 541 -17.94 -11.50 33.91
C ILE A 541 -17.31 -12.44 34.94
N THR A 542 -17.35 -13.74 34.67
CA THR A 542 -16.58 -14.72 35.42
C THR A 542 -15.11 -14.32 35.28
N LYS A 543 -14.58 -13.67 36.32
CA LYS A 543 -13.14 -13.58 36.53
C LYS A 543 -12.63 -15.01 36.67
N SER A 544 -12.08 -15.57 35.59
CA SER A 544 -11.27 -16.77 35.69
C SER A 544 -10.02 -16.40 36.48
N THR A 545 -10.01 -16.74 37.77
CA THR A 545 -8.79 -16.92 38.55
C THR A 545 -7.96 -18.01 37.88
N ASN A 546 -6.88 -17.61 37.22
CA ASN A 546 -5.64 -18.36 37.15
C ASN A 546 -4.52 -17.34 36.95
N GLN A 547 -3.87 -17.00 38.06
CA GLN A 547 -2.50 -16.49 38.06
C GLN A 547 -1.62 -17.65 37.58
N GLU A 548 -1.08 -17.55 36.38
CA GLU A 548 0.29 -17.93 35.97
C GLU A 548 0.38 -17.87 34.43
N ASN A 549 1.48 -17.31 33.93
CA ASN A 549 1.84 -17.02 32.54
C ASN A 549 1.32 -15.69 31.96
N ALA A 550 1.94 -14.60 32.40
CA ALA A 550 2.07 -13.38 31.62
C ALA A 550 3.06 -13.63 30.47
N ASP A 551 2.55 -14.01 29.30
CA ASP A 551 3.14 -13.77 27.96
C ASP A 551 2.33 -14.50 26.87
N VAL A 552 1.11 -14.04 26.56
CA VAL A 552 0.42 -14.36 25.30
C VAL A 552 -0.51 -13.20 24.91
N ASN A 553 -0.29 -12.63 23.73
CA ASN A 553 -1.23 -11.72 23.04
C ASN A 553 -2.63 -12.35 22.98
N SER A 554 -3.57 -11.84 23.79
CA SER A 554 -4.97 -12.28 23.76
C SER A 554 -5.77 -11.49 22.71
N ASP A 555 -5.61 -11.87 21.44
CA ASP A 555 -6.62 -11.56 20.43
C ASP A 555 -7.85 -12.43 20.69
N GLY A 556 -8.91 -11.83 21.25
CA GLY A 556 -10.22 -12.48 21.32
C GLY A 556 -10.68 -12.91 19.93
N GLY A 557 -11.10 -14.17 19.79
CA GLY A 557 -11.49 -14.76 18.51
C GLY A 557 -12.64 -14.01 17.83
N MET A 558 -12.60 -13.89 16.50
CA MET A 558 -13.66 -13.26 15.71
C MET A 558 -14.94 -14.10 15.69
N GLY A 559 -16.10 -13.45 15.83
CA GLY A 559 -17.41 -14.07 15.61
C GLY A 559 -17.77 -14.25 14.12
N VAL A 560 -16.92 -13.76 13.20
CA VAL A 560 -17.08 -13.90 11.74
C VAL A 560 -15.70 -14.12 11.11
N VAL A 561 -15.49 -15.25 10.43
CA VAL A 561 -14.28 -15.50 9.64
C VAL A 561 -14.40 -14.73 8.32
N ALA A 562 -13.37 -13.95 7.94
CA ALA A 562 -13.39 -13.21 6.67
C ALA A 562 -13.54 -14.16 5.48
N ALA A 563 -14.51 -13.87 4.60
CA ALA A 563 -14.63 -14.55 3.32
C ALA A 563 -13.39 -14.24 2.46
N GLY A 564 -12.62 -15.28 2.09
CA GLY A 564 -11.48 -15.18 1.19
C GLY A 564 -10.11 -14.94 1.85
N SER A 565 -10.03 -14.77 3.18
CA SER A 565 -8.73 -14.80 3.88
C SER A 565 -8.48 -16.20 4.43
N ASN A 566 -7.88 -17.09 3.63
CA ASN A 566 -7.41 -18.41 4.08
C ASN A 566 -6.24 -18.32 5.11
N ASN A 567 -6.17 -17.25 5.89
CA ASN A 567 -5.21 -17.01 6.95
C ASN A 567 -5.81 -16.01 7.97
N PRO A 568 -6.08 -16.42 9.22
CA PRO A 568 -6.57 -15.53 10.28
C PRO A 568 -5.55 -14.44 10.67
N ARG A 569 -4.29 -14.56 10.25
CA ARG A 569 -3.23 -13.55 10.41
C ARG A 569 -3.02 -12.65 9.19
N ALA A 570 -3.70 -12.86 8.06
CA ALA A 570 -3.49 -12.07 6.84
C ALA A 570 -4.02 -10.61 6.90
N GLY A 571 -4.26 -10.09 8.10
CA GLY A 571 -4.69 -8.71 8.35
C GLY A 571 -4.15 -8.13 9.65
N PHE A 572 -3.08 -8.72 10.20
CA PHE A 572 -2.38 -8.24 11.39
C PHE A 572 -0.99 -7.74 11.02
#